data_AF-A0A4R2LCS8-F1
#
_entry.id   AF-A0A4R2LCS8-F1
#
_cell.length_a   1.000
_cell.length_b   1.000
_cell.length_c   1.000
_cell.angle_alpha   90.00
_cell.angle_beta   90.00
_cell.angle_gamma   90.00
#
_symmetry.space_group_name_H-M   'P 1'
#
loop_
_entity.id
_entity.type
_entity.pdbx_description
1 polymer ?
#
loop_
_entity_poly.entity_id
_entity_poly.type
_entity_poly.pdbx_seq_one_letter_code
_entity_poly.pdbx_strand_id
1 'polypeptide(L)'
;MSLKKNQWRVNCGIVYKDAGEIPFCRIFVHELLTSIAITLKLEYAIVEDFSGFPVSEEEHSETKSEFCMDIFCFRAFERTEIPIKDFRLLIDKLFSHSSVALGNSFSVARILQKHLKEVPFPEEFCRPLSYPYVERHNGKSKTLCVTGASYQGVSDDLRQKNAN
;
A
#
# COMPACT_ATOMS: atom_id res chain seq x y z
N MET A 1 32.56 0.52 -0.46
CA MET A 1 31.36 -0.35 -0.40
C MET A 1 30.32 0.36 0.45
N SER A 2 29.26 0.89 -0.16
CA SER A 2 28.20 1.59 0.60
C SER A 2 27.33 0.56 1.31
N LEU A 3 27.28 0.61 2.64
CA LEU A 3 26.38 -0.20 3.44
C LEU A 3 24.94 0.11 3.02
N LYS A 4 24.19 -0.91 2.58
CA LYS A 4 22.72 -0.89 2.36
C LYS A 4 21.96 -0.64 3.67
N LYS A 5 22.25 0.46 4.37
CA LYS A 5 21.50 0.88 5.55
C LYS A 5 20.08 1.16 5.08
N ASN A 6 19.13 0.41 5.62
CA ASN A 6 17.68 0.66 5.54
C ASN A 6 16.91 0.07 4.35
N GLN A 7 17.45 -0.92 3.62
CA GLN A 7 16.63 -1.64 2.63
C GLN A 7 15.75 -2.69 3.34
N TRP A 8 14.52 -2.30 3.68
CA TRP A 8 13.54 -3.17 4.31
C TRP A 8 12.19 -3.09 3.59
N ARG A 9 11.36 -4.12 3.78
CA ARG A 9 10.00 -4.16 3.23
C ARG A 9 8.99 -4.69 4.24
N VAL A 10 7.76 -4.23 4.13
CA VAL A 10 6.61 -4.69 4.90
C VAL A 10 5.44 -4.77 3.94
N ASN A 11 4.78 -5.92 3.86
CA ASN A 11 3.55 -6.06 3.10
C ASN A 11 2.39 -6.23 4.09
N CYS A 12 1.26 -5.61 3.78
CA CYS A 12 0.03 -5.71 4.56
C CYS A 12 -1.03 -6.37 3.70
N GLY A 13 -1.62 -7.46 4.19
CA GLY A 13 -2.83 -8.03 3.61
C GLY A 13 -4.05 -7.27 4.14
N ILE A 14 -4.96 -6.93 3.24
CA ILE A 14 -6.22 -6.28 3.52
C ILE A 14 -7.30 -7.28 3.12
N VAL A 15 -8.10 -7.72 4.08
CA VAL A 15 -9.21 -8.67 3.84
C VAL A 15 -10.51 -7.92 4.01
N TYR A 16 -11.31 -7.84 2.96
CA TYR A 16 -12.65 -7.28 3.01
C TYR A 16 -13.66 -8.38 3.33
N LYS A 17 -14.60 -8.09 4.22
CA LYS A 17 -15.53 -9.08 4.78
C LYS A 17 -16.98 -8.87 4.35
N ASP A 18 -17.34 -7.67 3.90
CA ASP A 18 -18.66 -7.35 3.39
C ASP A 18 -18.57 -6.90 1.94
N ALA A 19 -19.14 -7.69 1.02
CA ALA A 19 -19.14 -7.44 -0.41
C ALA A 19 -19.77 -6.09 -0.80
N GLY A 20 -20.82 -5.66 -0.07
CA GLY A 20 -21.51 -4.39 -0.35
C GLY A 20 -20.67 -3.17 -0.01
N GLU A 21 -19.73 -3.31 0.91
CA GLU A 21 -18.87 -2.21 1.38
C GLU A 21 -17.44 -2.24 0.81
N ILE A 22 -17.08 -3.27 0.02
CA ILE A 22 -15.74 -3.40 -0.60
C ILE A 22 -15.33 -2.10 -1.29
N PRO A 23 -16.13 -1.49 -2.19
CA PRO A 23 -15.66 -0.30 -2.93
C PRO A 23 -15.26 0.85 -2.00
N PHE A 24 -16.07 1.11 -0.96
CA PHE A 24 -15.81 2.16 0.01
C PHE A 24 -14.59 1.83 0.89
N CYS A 25 -14.55 0.62 1.46
CA CYS A 25 -13.47 0.18 2.34
C CYS A 25 -12.13 0.14 1.59
N ARG A 26 -12.14 -0.31 0.33
CA ARG A 26 -10.95 -0.38 -0.52
C ARG A 26 -10.37 1.01 -0.76
N ILE A 27 -11.20 1.96 -1.18
CA ILE A 27 -10.77 3.36 -1.36
C ILE A 27 -10.18 3.92 -0.06
N PHE A 28 -10.91 3.79 1.05
CA PHE A 28 -10.48 4.31 2.35
C PHE A 28 -9.11 3.76 2.78
N VAL A 29 -8.93 2.43 2.75
CA VAL A 29 -7.68 1.79 3.18
C VAL A 29 -6.53 2.13 2.23
N HIS A 30 -6.77 2.12 0.91
CA HIS A 30 -5.74 2.44 -0.08
C HIS A 30 -5.27 3.89 0.04
N GLU A 31 -6.18 4.85 0.22
CA GLU A 31 -5.83 6.26 0.39
C GLU A 31 -5.08 6.51 1.71
N LEU A 32 -5.51 5.89 2.80
CA LEU A 32 -4.84 6.00 4.10
C LEU A 32 -3.40 5.46 4.04
N LEU A 33 -3.22 4.24 3.53
CA LEU A 33 -1.90 3.62 3.41
C LEU A 33 -1.00 4.35 2.42
N THR A 34 -1.56 4.87 1.32
CA THR A 34 -0.84 5.71 0.36
C THR A 34 -0.37 7.01 1.00
N SER A 35 -1.22 7.67 1.80
CA SER A 35 -0.88 8.89 2.52
C SER A 35 0.24 8.67 3.52
N ILE A 36 0.21 7.53 4.23
CA ILE A 36 1.30 7.09 5.11
C ILE A 36 2.60 6.86 4.31
N ALA A 37 2.53 6.18 3.17
CA ALA A 37 3.70 5.93 2.32
C ALA A 37 4.35 7.24 1.87
N ILE A 38 3.55 8.21 1.42
CA ILE A 38 4.02 9.52 0.98
C ILE A 38 4.66 10.28 2.15
N THR A 39 3.97 10.34 3.29
CA THR A 39 4.43 11.07 4.49
C THR A 39 5.77 10.53 5.00
N LEU A 40 5.93 9.20 5.02
CA LEU A 40 7.13 8.54 5.55
C LEU A 40 8.21 8.27 4.48
N LYS A 41 7.98 8.75 3.24
CA LYS A 41 8.85 8.52 2.07
C LYS A 41 9.17 7.04 1.88
N LEU A 42 8.13 6.24 1.67
CA LEU A 42 8.20 4.81 1.36
C LEU A 42 7.78 4.57 -0.08
N GLU A 43 8.51 3.73 -0.80
CA GLU A 43 7.99 3.18 -2.04
C GLU A 43 6.82 2.27 -1.72
N TYR A 44 5.78 2.30 -2.56
CA TYR A 44 4.59 1.51 -2.35
C TYR A 44 4.03 0.93 -3.64
N ALA A 45 3.33 -0.19 -3.51
CA ALA A 45 2.58 -0.82 -4.59
C ALA A 45 1.35 -1.51 -4.00
N ILE A 46 0.31 -1.65 -4.82
CA ILE A 46 -0.92 -2.32 -4.45
C ILE A 46 -1.09 -3.50 -5.40
N VAL A 47 -1.28 -4.70 -4.84
CA VAL A 47 -1.67 -5.89 -5.57
C VAL A 47 -3.14 -6.13 -5.23
N GLU A 48 -4.02 -5.74 -6.15
CA GLU A 48 -5.46 -5.91 -5.99
C GLU A 48 -5.87 -7.36 -6.31
N ASP A 49 -6.96 -7.81 -5.68
CA ASP A 49 -7.59 -9.11 -5.93
C ASP A 49 -6.61 -10.31 -5.81
N PHE A 50 -5.77 -10.27 -4.77
CA PHE A 50 -4.82 -11.32 -4.46
C PHE A 50 -5.53 -12.65 -4.16
N SER A 51 -5.18 -13.68 -4.92
CA SER A 51 -5.82 -15.00 -4.89
C SER A 51 -5.55 -15.84 -3.62
N GLY A 52 -4.88 -15.28 -2.62
CA GLY A 52 -4.47 -15.98 -1.41
C GLY A 52 -3.12 -16.70 -1.54
N PHE A 53 -2.61 -17.13 -0.39
CA PHE A 53 -1.40 -17.97 -0.34
C PHE A 53 -1.75 -19.41 -0.73
N PRO A 54 -0.84 -20.15 -1.38
CA PRO A 54 -1.09 -21.55 -1.70
C PRO A 54 -1.29 -22.34 -0.39
N VAL A 55 -2.50 -22.86 -0.17
CA VAL A 55 -2.83 -23.77 0.93
C VAL A 55 -2.75 -25.20 0.39
N SER A 56 -2.17 -26.13 1.17
CA SER A 56 -2.19 -27.56 0.81
C SER A 56 -3.63 -28.05 0.72
N GLU A 57 -3.93 -28.89 -0.27
CA GLU A 57 -5.29 -29.31 -0.67
C GLU A 57 -6.13 -30.02 0.42
N GLU A 58 -5.59 -30.25 1.62
CA GLU A 58 -6.21 -31.04 2.69
C GLU A 58 -7.19 -30.26 3.59
N GLU A 59 -7.25 -28.92 3.52
CA GLU A 59 -8.17 -28.09 4.33
C GLU A 59 -9.25 -27.42 3.49
N HIS A 60 -9.99 -28.19 2.69
CA HIS A 60 -11.18 -27.69 2.02
C HIS A 60 -12.40 -27.84 2.95
N SER A 61 -12.58 -26.92 3.91
CA SER A 61 -13.91 -26.72 4.49
C SER A 61 -14.74 -25.89 3.52
N GLU A 62 -15.87 -26.45 3.09
CA GLU A 62 -16.87 -25.83 2.22
C GLU A 62 -17.49 -24.57 2.85
N THR A 63 -16.79 -23.45 2.74
CA THR A 63 -17.39 -22.10 2.80
C THR A 63 -16.41 -21.14 2.13
N LYS A 64 -16.34 -21.17 0.79
CA LYS A 64 -15.75 -20.07 0.02
C LYS A 64 -16.67 -18.86 0.15
N SER A 65 -16.63 -18.20 1.30
CA SER A 65 -16.96 -16.77 1.33
C SER A 65 -15.98 -16.11 0.35
N GLU A 66 -16.52 -15.38 -0.63
CA GLU A 66 -15.75 -14.58 -1.59
C GLU A 66 -15.01 -13.47 -0.83
N PHE A 67 -13.93 -13.83 -0.12
CA PHE A 67 -13.07 -12.88 0.53
C PHE A 67 -12.22 -12.22 -0.55
N CYS A 68 -12.54 -10.96 -0.83
CA CYS A 68 -11.67 -10.10 -1.60
C CYS A 68 -10.48 -9.70 -0.72
N MET A 69 -9.26 -9.87 -1.24
CA MET A 69 -8.03 -9.56 -0.53
C MET A 69 -7.10 -8.73 -1.40
N ASP A 70 -6.58 -7.64 -0.84
CA ASP A 70 -5.54 -6.84 -1.48
C ASP A 70 -4.24 -6.95 -0.68
N ILE A 71 -3.11 -6.69 -1.33
CA ILE A 71 -1.82 -6.54 -0.65
C ILE A 71 -1.25 -5.15 -0.91
N PHE A 72 -1.03 -4.42 0.18
CA PHE A 72 -0.30 -3.18 0.16
C PHE A 72 1.18 -3.42 0.51
N CYS A 73 2.06 -3.22 -0.46
CA CYS A 73 3.49 -3.43 -0.33
C CYS A 73 4.20 -2.12 0.00
N PHE A 74 5.03 -2.10 1.04
CA PHE A 74 5.93 -0.99 1.38
C PHE A 74 7.39 -1.41 1.25
N ARG A 75 8.22 -0.52 0.71
CA ARG A 75 9.68 -0.69 0.64
C ARG A 75 10.38 0.60 1.01
N ALA A 76 11.33 0.49 1.93
CA ALA A 76 12.21 1.60 2.25
C ALA A 76 13.26 1.81 1.17
N PHE A 77 13.57 3.07 0.93
CA PHE A 77 14.59 3.53 0.01
C PHE A 77 15.44 4.62 0.67
N GLU A 78 16.38 5.19 -0.09
CA GLU A 78 17.37 6.16 0.43
C GLU A 78 16.80 7.30 1.26
N ARG A 79 15.57 7.77 0.95
CA ARG A 79 14.94 8.92 1.62
C ARG A 79 13.93 8.54 2.70
N THR A 80 13.76 7.26 3.01
CA THR A 80 12.81 6.81 4.03
C THR A 80 13.22 7.31 5.42
N GLU A 81 12.26 7.88 6.15
CA GLU A 81 12.53 8.60 7.41
C GLU A 81 12.25 7.77 8.67
N ILE A 82 11.66 6.58 8.52
CA ILE A 82 11.23 5.73 9.62
C ILE A 82 11.98 4.38 9.63
N PRO A 83 12.45 3.87 10.78
CA PRO A 83 12.99 2.52 10.87
C PRO A 83 11.86 1.47 10.85
N ILE A 84 12.18 0.26 10.38
CA ILE A 84 11.18 -0.82 10.23
C ILE A 84 10.42 -1.16 11.53
N LYS A 85 11.07 -1.07 12.68
CA LYS A 85 10.44 -1.41 13.98
C LYS A 85 9.30 -0.44 14.28
N ASP A 86 9.53 0.85 14.08
CA ASP A 86 8.56 1.90 14.37
C ASP A 86 7.45 1.88 13.32
N PHE A 87 7.78 1.61 12.07
CA PHE A 87 6.79 1.45 11.01
C PHE A 87 5.85 0.25 11.27
N ARG A 88 6.38 -0.90 11.68
CA ARG A 88 5.57 -2.06 12.08
C ARG A 88 4.62 -1.72 13.23
N LEU A 89 5.12 -1.03 14.25
CA LEU A 89 4.32 -0.61 15.39
C LEU A 89 3.22 0.38 14.99
N LEU A 90 3.51 1.30 14.06
CA LEU A 90 2.53 2.25 13.52
C LEU A 90 1.37 1.51 12.83
N ILE A 91 1.67 0.57 11.95
CA ILE A 91 0.65 -0.24 11.27
C ILE A 91 -0.17 -1.05 12.29
N ASP A 92 0.50 -1.72 13.23
CA ASP A 92 -0.17 -2.53 14.25
C ASP A 92 -1.13 -1.67 15.10
N LYS A 93 -0.73 -0.46 15.50
CA LYS A 93 -1.57 0.47 16.27
C LYS A 93 -2.70 1.07 15.44
N LEU A 94 -2.45 1.40 14.18
CA LEU A 94 -3.45 2.01 13.31
C LEU A 94 -4.64 1.06 13.09
N PHE A 95 -4.36 -0.24 12.98
CA PHE A 95 -5.37 -1.24 12.68
C PHE A 95 -5.75 -2.16 13.86
N SER A 96 -5.17 -1.97 15.06
CA SER A 96 -5.47 -2.79 16.25
C SER A 96 -6.95 -2.78 16.65
N HIS A 97 -7.68 -1.73 16.27
CA HIS A 97 -9.12 -1.56 16.51
C HIS A 97 -9.92 -1.34 15.22
N SER A 98 -9.36 -1.68 14.06
CA SER A 98 -10.03 -1.50 12.76
C SER A 98 -11.38 -2.24 12.69
N SER A 99 -11.49 -3.37 13.41
CA SER A 99 -12.74 -4.09 13.65
C SER A 99 -13.85 -3.26 14.31
N VAL A 100 -13.49 -2.29 15.15
CA VAL A 100 -14.45 -1.49 15.95
C VAL A 100 -14.86 -0.21 15.23
N ALA A 101 -13.96 0.43 14.47
CA ALA A 101 -14.21 1.73 13.86
C ALA A 101 -15.09 1.68 12.60
N LEU A 102 -15.07 0.57 11.86
CA LEU A 102 -15.77 0.39 10.58
C LEU A 102 -16.55 -0.94 10.57
N GLY A 103 -17.24 -1.27 11.67
CA GLY A 103 -18.24 -2.34 11.69
C GLY A 103 -17.76 -3.75 11.33
N ASN A 104 -16.46 -4.06 11.45
CA ASN A 104 -15.82 -5.29 10.96
C ASN A 104 -15.77 -5.47 9.43
N SER A 105 -16.01 -4.43 8.62
CA SER A 105 -16.09 -4.56 7.14
C SER A 105 -14.77 -4.91 6.46
N PHE A 106 -13.64 -4.66 7.11
CA PHE A 106 -12.33 -5.16 6.69
C PHE A 106 -11.40 -5.43 7.89
N SER A 107 -10.28 -6.09 7.61
CA SER A 107 -9.15 -6.22 8.53
C SER A 107 -7.83 -6.09 7.80
N VAL A 108 -6.86 -5.43 8.45
CA VAL A 108 -5.50 -5.27 7.91
C VAL A 108 -4.52 -6.01 8.82
N ALA A 109 -3.68 -6.85 8.23
CA ALA A 109 -2.64 -7.59 8.94
C ALA A 109 -1.32 -7.55 8.18
N ARG A 110 -0.20 -7.48 8.90
CA ARG A 110 1.13 -7.57 8.28
C ARG A 110 1.42 -9.01 7.87
N ILE A 111 1.93 -9.19 6.65
CA ILE A 111 2.43 -10.48 6.18
C ILE A 111 3.71 -10.82 6.95
N LEU A 112 3.76 -12.04 7.49
CA LEU A 112 4.91 -12.52 8.24
C LEU A 112 6.15 -12.59 7.35
N GLN A 113 7.32 -12.33 7.94
CA GLN A 113 8.58 -12.25 7.22
C GLN A 113 8.93 -13.54 6.44
N LYS A 114 8.50 -14.71 6.93
CA LYS A 114 8.67 -16.00 6.25
C LYS A 114 7.93 -16.10 4.91
N HIS A 115 6.77 -15.44 4.78
CA HIS A 115 5.90 -15.48 3.59
C HIS A 115 6.17 -14.33 2.61
N LEU A 116 7.06 -13.39 2.93
CA LEU A 116 7.41 -12.29 2.01
C LEU A 116 8.10 -12.77 0.71
N LYS A 117 8.59 -14.02 0.66
CA LYS A 117 9.13 -14.59 -0.58
C LYS A 117 8.03 -14.95 -1.58
N GLU A 118 6.86 -15.34 -1.08
CA GLU A 118 5.67 -15.68 -1.87
C GLU A 118 5.00 -14.42 -2.43
N VAL A 119 5.24 -13.27 -1.79
CA VAL A 119 4.76 -11.95 -2.24
C VAL A 119 5.95 -11.00 -2.43
N PRO A 120 6.66 -11.10 -3.57
CA PRO A 120 7.76 -10.19 -3.89
C PRO A 120 7.25 -8.74 -3.98
N PHE A 121 8.16 -7.77 -3.82
CA PHE A 121 7.78 -6.38 -4.05
C PHE A 121 7.57 -6.19 -5.57
N PRO A 122 6.43 -5.63 -6.02
CA PRO A 122 6.11 -5.52 -7.44
C PRO A 122 7.13 -4.69 -8.25
N GLU A 123 7.25 -5.01 -9.54
CA GLU A 123 8.03 -4.19 -10.50
C GLU A 123 7.32 -2.88 -10.85
N GLU A 124 5.98 -2.88 -10.81
CA GLU A 124 5.16 -1.68 -10.88
C GLU A 124 4.96 -1.10 -9.49
N PHE A 125 5.49 0.10 -9.25
CA PHE A 125 5.40 0.75 -7.94
C PHE A 125 5.46 2.27 -8.04
N CYS A 126 5.09 2.92 -6.95
CA CYS A 126 5.15 4.36 -6.76
C CYS A 126 6.28 4.72 -5.80
N ARG A 127 7.07 5.72 -6.16
CA ARG A 127 8.12 6.31 -5.32
C ARG A 127 7.74 7.76 -4.98
N PRO A 128 7.43 8.08 -3.72
CA PRO A 128 7.21 9.46 -3.30
C PRO A 128 8.44 10.34 -3.54
N LEU A 129 8.20 11.54 -4.08
CA LEU A 129 9.22 12.58 -4.21
C LEU A 129 8.94 13.68 -3.17
N SER A 130 8.93 14.95 -3.58
CA SER A 130 8.35 16.04 -2.82
C SER A 130 6.85 16.09 -3.05
N TYR A 131 6.04 16.13 -2.00
CA TYR A 131 4.59 16.30 -2.13
C TYR A 131 4.28 17.51 -3.05
N PRO A 132 3.33 17.40 -4.00
CA PRO A 132 2.41 16.27 -4.24
C PRO A 132 2.90 15.24 -5.29
N TYR A 133 4.19 15.24 -5.63
CA TYR A 133 4.74 14.47 -6.75
C TYR A 133 5.17 13.05 -6.35
N VAL A 134 4.94 12.12 -7.27
CA VAL A 134 5.29 10.69 -7.16
C VAL A 134 5.87 10.23 -8.50
N GLU A 135 6.95 9.45 -8.48
CA GLU A 135 7.45 8.75 -9.67
C GLU A 135 6.77 7.37 -9.75
N ARG A 136 5.96 7.13 -10.78
CA ARG A 136 5.42 5.80 -11.08
C ARG A 136 6.44 5.03 -11.93
N HIS A 137 6.85 3.88 -11.43
CA HIS A 137 7.72 2.93 -12.11
C HIS A 137 6.87 1.82 -12.74
N ASN A 138 7.11 1.53 -14.01
CA ASN A 138 6.59 0.34 -14.66
C ASN A 138 7.73 -0.33 -15.45
N GLY A 139 8.40 -1.28 -14.77
CA GLY A 139 9.62 -1.92 -15.25
C GLY A 139 10.73 -0.89 -15.51
N LYS A 140 11.09 -0.70 -16.78
CA LYS A 140 12.12 0.27 -17.20
C LYS A 140 11.58 1.69 -17.39
N SER A 141 10.26 1.86 -17.48
CA SER A 141 9.63 3.16 -17.70
C SER A 141 9.37 3.89 -16.37
N LYS A 142 9.44 5.22 -16.43
CA LYS A 142 9.18 6.11 -15.30
C LYS A 142 8.28 7.25 -15.76
N THR A 143 7.25 7.53 -14.98
CA THR A 143 6.33 8.64 -15.24
C THR A 143 6.22 9.50 -13.99
N LEU A 144 6.34 10.82 -14.15
CA LEU A 144 6.05 11.75 -13.07
C LEU A 144 4.53 11.91 -12.95
N CYS A 145 4.01 11.65 -11.74
CA CYS A 145 2.60 11.74 -11.41
C CYS A 145 2.39 12.70 -10.23
N VAL A 146 1.14 13.12 -10.06
CA VAL A 146 0.69 13.86 -8.87
C VAL A 146 -0.39 13.05 -8.17
N THR A 147 -0.50 13.20 -6.86
CA THR A 147 -1.58 12.55 -6.10
C THR A 147 -2.95 13.05 -6.58
N GLY A 148 -3.95 12.17 -6.56
CA GLY A 148 -5.32 12.53 -6.96
C GLY A 148 -5.85 13.74 -6.19
N ALA A 149 -5.62 13.78 -4.87
CA ALA A 149 -6.01 14.90 -4.01
C ALA A 149 -5.40 16.26 -4.40
N SER A 150 -4.24 16.27 -5.07
CA SER A 150 -3.55 17.50 -5.48
C SER A 150 -3.67 17.81 -6.97
N TYR A 151 -4.30 16.92 -7.75
CA TYR A 151 -4.33 17.05 -9.21
C TYR A 151 -4.92 18.38 -9.67
N GLN A 152 -6.05 18.79 -9.10
CA GLN A 152 -6.74 20.02 -9.50
C GLN A 152 -5.88 21.25 -9.25
N GLY A 153 -5.28 21.37 -8.06
CA GLY A 153 -4.40 22.50 -7.73
C GLY A 153 -3.17 22.58 -8.63
N VAL A 154 -2.52 21.44 -8.91
CA VAL A 154 -1.37 21.43 -9.83
C VAL A 154 -1.78 21.75 -11.27
N SER A 155 -2.94 21.26 -11.72
CA SER A 155 -3.47 21.58 -13.05
C SER A 155 -3.74 23.07 -13.21
N ASP A 156 -4.33 23.71 -12.21
CA ASP A 156 -4.66 25.15 -12.24
C ASP A 156 -3.38 26.01 -12.24
N ASP A 157 -2.38 25.67 -11.42
CA ASP A 157 -1.07 26.32 -11.40
C ASP A 157 -0.36 26.25 -12.76
N LEU A 158 -0.41 25.09 -13.43
CA LEU A 158 0.20 24.90 -14.75
C LEU A 158 -0.50 25.73 -15.82
N ARG A 159 -1.83 25.85 -15.76
CA ARG A 159 -2.60 26.71 -16.68
C ARG A 159 -2.23 28.18 -16.51
N GLN A 160 -2.11 28.66 -15.27
CA GLN A 160 -1.70 30.04 -15.00
C GLN A 160 -0.29 30.33 -15.50
N LYS A 161 0.65 29.40 -15.32
CA LYS A 161 2.03 29.55 -15.83
C LYS A 161 2.14 29.61 -17.35
N ASN A 162 1.24 28.93 -18.07
CA ASN A 162 1.24 28.93 -19.54
C ASN A 162 0.45 30.10 -20.14
N ALA A 163 -0.28 30.87 -19.31
CA ALA A 163 -1.04 32.04 -19.72
C ALA A 163 -0.27 33.36 -19.53
N ASN A 164 0.85 33.33 -18.80
CA ASN A 164 1.77 34.44 -18.58
C ASN A 164 3.06 34.24 -19.38
#